data_AF-A0A4Z2EHE5-F1
#
_entry.id   AF-A0A4Z2EHE5-F1
#
_cell.length_a   1.000
_cell.length_b   1.000
_cell.length_c   1.000
_cell.angle_alpha   90.00
_cell.angle_beta   90.00
_cell.angle_gamma   90.00
#
_symmetry.space_group_name_H-M   'P 1'
#
loop_
_entity.id
_entity.type
_entity.pdbx_description
1 polymer ?
#
loop_
_entity_poly.entity_id
_entity_poly.type
_entity_poly.pdbx_seq_one_letter_code
_entity_poly.pdbx_strand_id
1 'polypeptide(L)'
;MLASPSVSRPTLDTEQPDYDLDSEDETFVNKLKKKMEITALQFEEMIDRLEKGSGQQLVSLQEAKLLLKDDDELIKEVFDYWSRKRKSSKGGCLIPNVKHEKRDGSSTSDPYVAFRRRTEKMQTRKVRVAPGGVPAARPAGGLSFILKSGAVIYI
;
A
#
# COMPACT_ATOMS: atom_id res chain seq x y z
N MET A 1 -6.53 -7.78 -43.88
CA MET A 1 -5.74 -7.52 -42.66
C MET A 1 -6.20 -6.17 -42.12
N LEU A 2 -6.94 -6.16 -41.01
CA LEU A 2 -7.36 -4.91 -40.35
C LEU A 2 -6.45 -4.73 -39.13
N ALA A 3 -5.69 -3.63 -39.10
CA ALA A 3 -4.84 -3.27 -37.99
C ALA A 3 -5.71 -2.77 -36.83
N SER A 4 -5.64 -3.44 -35.68
CA SER A 4 -6.26 -2.99 -34.44
C SER A 4 -5.56 -1.73 -33.92
N PRO A 5 -6.28 -0.70 -33.44
CA PRO A 5 -5.66 0.43 -32.79
C PRO A 5 -5.09 -0.02 -31.44
N SER A 6 -3.77 0.15 -31.30
CA SER A 6 -3.06 0.04 -30.03
C SER A 6 -3.65 1.05 -29.06
N VAL A 7 -4.45 0.58 -28.10
CA VAL A 7 -4.79 1.38 -26.91
C VAL A 7 -3.48 1.60 -26.16
N SER A 8 -2.96 2.82 -26.22
CA SER A 8 -1.84 3.26 -25.40
C SER A 8 -2.25 3.10 -23.94
N ARG A 9 -1.74 2.03 -23.31
CA ARG A 9 -1.77 1.88 -21.86
C ARG A 9 -1.20 3.17 -21.26
N PRO A 10 -1.87 3.85 -20.33
CA PRO A 10 -1.23 4.97 -19.65
C PRO A 10 0.03 4.42 -19.00
N THR A 11 1.17 4.91 -19.44
CA THR A 11 2.45 4.66 -18.77
C THR A 11 2.32 5.31 -17.39
N LEU A 12 2.19 4.49 -16.35
CA LEU A 12 2.21 4.88 -14.93
C LEU A 12 3.60 5.41 -14.50
N ASP A 13 4.36 5.98 -15.42
CA ASP A 13 5.83 6.10 -15.32
C ASP A 13 6.33 7.50 -15.68
N THR A 14 5.61 8.49 -15.17
CA THR A 14 6.18 9.79 -14.84
C THR A 14 6.07 9.90 -13.34
N GLU A 15 7.19 9.70 -12.62
CA GLU A 15 7.34 9.87 -11.17
C GLU A 15 6.92 11.29 -10.77
N GLN A 16 5.63 11.52 -10.62
CA GLN A 16 5.12 12.64 -9.85
C GLN A 16 5.22 12.24 -8.38
N PRO A 17 5.68 13.14 -7.49
CA PRO A 17 5.66 12.86 -6.05
C PRO A 17 4.24 12.46 -5.62
N ASP A 18 4.12 11.46 -4.73
CA ASP A 18 2.81 11.06 -4.19
C ASP A 18 2.26 12.11 -3.20
N TYR A 19 3.09 13.08 -2.81
CA TYR A 19 2.75 14.18 -1.93
C TYR A 19 2.31 15.42 -2.71
N ASP A 20 1.08 15.85 -2.49
CA ASP A 20 0.55 17.11 -3.02
C ASP A 20 0.62 18.22 -1.95
N LEU A 21 1.08 19.41 -2.34
CA LEU A 21 1.05 20.60 -1.49
C LEU A 21 -0.37 20.97 -1.06
N ASP A 22 -0.57 21.22 0.22
CA ASP A 22 -1.78 21.88 0.72
C ASP A 22 -1.58 23.40 0.90
N SER A 23 -2.67 24.10 1.24
CA SER A 23 -2.62 25.55 1.44
C SER A 23 -1.69 25.98 2.57
N GLU A 24 -1.42 25.13 3.57
CA GLU A 24 -0.45 25.44 4.63
C GLU A 24 0.97 25.34 4.08
N ASP A 25 1.26 24.29 3.31
CA ASP A 25 2.54 24.05 2.67
C ASP A 25 2.91 25.17 1.69
N GLU A 26 1.95 25.66 0.90
CA GLU A 26 2.18 26.78 -0.02
C GLU A 26 2.69 28.02 0.73
N THR A 27 2.16 28.31 1.92
CA THR A 27 2.64 29.44 2.72
C THR A 27 4.04 29.21 3.26
N PHE A 28 4.40 27.98 3.59
CA PHE A 28 5.73 27.61 4.05
C PHE A 28 6.76 27.69 2.92
N VAL A 29 6.46 27.07 1.78
CA VAL A 29 7.29 27.12 0.57
C VAL A 29 7.48 28.55 0.10
N ASN A 30 6.46 29.41 0.12
CA ASN A 30 6.61 30.83 -0.24
C ASN A 30 7.52 31.62 0.73
N LYS A 31 7.62 31.22 2.01
CA LYS A 31 8.58 31.81 2.95
C LYS A 31 9.99 31.30 2.69
N LEU A 32 10.17 30.00 2.46
CA LEU A 32 11.46 29.40 2.16
C LEU A 32 12.01 29.86 0.80
N LYS A 33 11.15 30.02 -0.22
CA LYS A 33 11.48 30.58 -1.54
C LYS A 33 12.24 31.90 -1.45
N LYS A 34 11.82 32.78 -0.54
CA LYS A 34 12.46 34.09 -0.33
C LYS A 34 13.83 34.01 0.35
N LYS A 35 14.12 32.91 1.04
CA LYS A 35 15.38 32.71 1.79
C LYS A 35 16.38 31.81 1.06
N MET A 36 15.89 30.79 0.34
CA MET A 36 16.65 29.65 -0.15
C MET A 36 16.21 29.17 -1.55
N GLU A 37 15.33 29.90 -2.24
CA GLU A 37 14.93 29.62 -3.64
C GLU A 37 14.39 28.19 -3.91
N ILE A 38 13.75 27.53 -2.93
CA ILE A 38 13.14 26.19 -3.13
C ILE A 38 11.94 26.22 -4.10
N THR A 39 11.83 25.22 -4.98
CA THR A 39 10.64 25.08 -5.84
C THR A 39 9.53 24.27 -5.17
N ALA A 40 8.28 24.42 -5.65
CA ALA A 40 7.15 23.64 -5.15
C ALA A 40 7.40 22.13 -5.33
N LEU A 41 7.82 21.74 -6.53
CA LEU A 41 8.12 20.36 -6.87
C LEU A 41 9.27 19.78 -6.03
N GLN A 42 10.33 20.56 -5.80
CA GLN A 42 11.43 20.11 -4.93
C GLN A 42 10.92 19.85 -3.51
N PHE A 43 10.08 20.73 -2.95
CA PHE A 43 9.49 20.48 -1.64
C PHE A 43 8.64 19.20 -1.61
N GLU A 44 7.80 18.98 -2.62
CA GLU A 44 6.99 17.76 -2.75
C GLU A 44 7.87 16.51 -2.79
N GLU A 45 8.93 16.51 -3.61
CA GLU A 45 9.92 15.42 -3.68
C GLU A 45 10.60 15.18 -2.32
N MET A 46 10.95 16.25 -1.60
CA MET A 46 11.59 16.13 -0.28
C MET A 46 10.64 15.49 0.74
N ILE A 47 9.37 15.92 0.78
CA ILE A 47 8.37 15.33 1.68
C ILE A 47 8.06 13.89 1.29
N ASP A 48 7.94 13.60 0.00
CA ASP A 48 7.70 12.25 -0.52
C ASP A 48 8.81 11.28 -0.10
N ARG A 49 10.09 11.68 -0.24
CA ARG A 49 11.23 10.90 0.24
C ARG A 49 11.20 10.69 1.75
N LEU A 50 10.79 11.70 2.52
CA LEU A 50 10.65 11.58 3.98
C LEU A 50 9.52 10.62 4.34
N GLU A 51 8.33 10.72 3.75
CA GLU A 51 7.21 9.81 3.99
C GLU A 51 7.57 8.37 3.60
N LYS A 52 8.22 8.17 2.44
CA LYS A 52 8.70 6.85 1.98
C LYS A 52 9.76 6.26 2.90
N GLY A 53 10.72 7.08 3.35
CA GLY A 53 11.74 6.67 4.33
C GLY A 53 11.17 6.40 5.73
N SER A 54 10.03 7.01 6.04
CA SER A 54 9.43 6.96 7.36
C SER A 54 8.54 5.75 7.60
N GLY A 55 7.75 5.33 6.62
CA GLY A 55 6.77 4.26 6.80
C GLY A 55 5.90 4.49 8.05
N GLN A 56 6.11 3.67 9.10
CA GLN A 56 5.36 3.78 10.38
C GLN A 56 6.12 4.53 11.50
N GLN A 57 7.42 4.80 11.37
CA GLN A 57 8.24 5.39 12.46
C GLN A 57 8.76 6.78 12.09
N LEU A 58 9.01 7.64 13.08
CA LEU A 58 9.59 8.97 12.84
C LEU A 58 11.03 8.84 12.35
N VAL A 59 11.34 9.51 11.24
CA VAL A 59 12.69 9.64 10.69
C VAL A 59 13.45 10.63 11.58
N SER A 60 14.72 10.35 11.87
CA SER A 60 15.62 11.26 12.57
C SER A 60 16.24 12.28 11.63
N LEU A 61 16.75 13.40 12.15
CA LEU A 61 17.42 14.41 11.32
C LEU A 61 18.63 13.81 10.55
N GLN A 62 19.33 12.82 11.12
CA GLN A 62 20.44 12.15 10.44
C GLN A 62 19.98 11.33 9.23
N GLU A 63 18.87 10.61 9.36
CA GLU A 63 18.29 9.85 8.25
C GLU A 63 17.73 10.78 7.17
N ALA A 64 17.07 11.88 7.55
CA ALA A 64 16.60 12.89 6.62
C ALA A 64 17.75 13.44 5.75
N LYS A 65 18.92 13.70 6.36
CA LYS A 65 20.12 14.14 5.62
C LYS A 65 20.59 13.11 4.59
N LEU A 66 20.56 11.83 4.95
CA LEU A 66 20.96 10.75 4.05
C LEU A 66 19.98 10.57 2.86
N LEU A 67 18.69 10.83 3.09
CA LEU A 67 17.64 10.69 2.09
C LEU A 67 17.58 11.86 1.10
N LEU A 68 17.69 13.09 1.61
CA LEU A 68 17.44 14.30 0.82
C LEU A 68 18.67 14.72 0.02
N LYS A 69 19.88 14.58 0.59
CA LYS A 69 21.16 14.95 -0.06
C LYS A 69 21.21 16.41 -0.58
N ASP A 70 20.41 17.29 0.00
CA ASP A 70 20.37 18.74 -0.23
C ASP A 70 21.16 19.52 0.85
N ASP A 71 21.04 20.85 0.86
CA ASP A 71 21.65 21.72 1.86
C ASP A 71 21.16 21.43 3.28
N ASP A 72 22.10 21.38 4.22
CA ASP A 72 21.85 21.04 5.63
C ASP A 72 20.84 21.97 6.32
N GLU A 73 20.85 23.26 5.98
CA GLU A 73 19.90 24.24 6.51
C GLU A 73 18.48 24.05 5.93
N LEU A 74 18.39 23.74 4.63
CA LEU A 74 17.12 23.48 3.96
C LEU A 74 16.48 22.20 4.49
N ILE A 75 17.28 21.12 4.59
CA ILE A 75 16.86 19.84 5.14
C ILE A 75 16.30 20.03 6.55
N LYS A 76 16.97 20.82 7.39
CA LYS A 76 16.53 21.06 8.77
C LYS A 76 15.17 21.76 8.83
N GLU A 77 14.97 22.82 8.05
CA GLU A 77 13.68 23.54 8.02
C GLU A 77 12.54 22.66 7.50
N VAL A 78 12.75 21.93 6.41
CA VAL A 78 11.75 21.01 5.85
C VAL A 78 11.46 19.87 6.83
N PHE A 79 12.49 19.31 7.46
CA PHE A 79 12.35 18.24 8.45
C PHE A 79 11.60 18.69 9.71
N ASP A 80 11.88 19.88 10.23
CA ASP A 80 11.20 20.44 11.41
C ASP A 80 9.73 20.72 11.10
N TYR A 81 9.43 21.21 9.90
CA TYR A 81 8.07 21.39 9.40
C TYR A 81 7.34 20.04 9.29
N TRP A 82 7.91 19.09 8.55
CA TRP A 82 7.37 17.75 8.33
C TRP A 82 7.11 17.01 9.66
N SER A 83 8.09 17.00 10.56
CA SER A 83 8.00 16.36 11.87
C SER A 83 6.87 16.94 12.72
N ARG A 84 6.66 18.26 12.66
CA ARG A 84 5.57 18.94 13.37
C ARG A 84 4.21 18.58 12.76
N LYS A 85 4.11 18.62 11.43
CA LYS A 85 2.89 18.26 10.69
C LYS A 85 2.47 16.83 11.00
N ARG A 86 3.43 15.90 11.03
CA ARG A 86 3.17 14.48 11.33
C ARG A 86 2.71 14.24 12.77
N LYS A 87 3.23 14.98 13.74
CA LYS A 87 2.74 14.92 15.14
C LYS A 87 1.31 15.45 15.29
N SER A 88 0.89 16.39 14.44
CA SER A 88 -0.49 16.88 14.39
C SER A 88 -1.43 15.89 13.70
N SER A 89 -0.92 15.10 12.75
CA SER A 89 -1.68 14.08 12.03
C SER A 89 -2.09 12.91 12.95
N LYS A 90 -3.38 12.54 12.94
CA LYS A 90 -3.90 11.43 13.77
C LYS A 90 -3.49 10.04 13.26
N GLY A 91 -2.95 9.94 12.05
CA GLY A 91 -2.68 8.68 11.35
C GLY A 91 -1.20 8.30 11.22
N GLY A 92 -0.28 9.12 11.75
CA GLY A 92 1.16 8.87 11.61
C GLY A 92 1.67 8.93 10.16
N CYS A 93 0.90 9.54 9.26
CA CYS A 93 1.25 9.78 7.85
C CYS A 93 0.59 11.09 7.43
N LEU A 94 1.23 11.77 6.48
CA LEU A 94 0.69 13.01 5.91
C LEU A 94 -0.22 12.73 4.72
N ILE A 95 0.01 11.62 4.01
CA ILE A 95 -0.84 11.20 2.90
C ILE A 95 -2.08 10.45 3.45
N PRO A 96 -3.30 10.93 3.18
CA PRO A 96 -4.51 10.26 3.63
C PRO A 96 -4.64 8.89 2.98
N ASN A 97 -4.82 7.86 3.81
CA ASN A 97 -4.95 6.48 3.36
C ASN A 97 -6.36 5.94 3.60
N VAL A 98 -6.85 5.13 2.65
CA VAL A 98 -8.10 4.39 2.84
C VAL A 98 -7.92 3.36 3.95
N LYS A 99 -8.89 3.28 4.87
CA LYS A 99 -8.84 2.31 5.96
C LYS A 99 -9.10 0.91 5.42
N HIS A 100 -8.15 0.02 5.63
CA HIS A 100 -8.23 -1.38 5.22
C HIS A 100 -8.64 -2.28 6.40
N GLU A 101 -9.22 -3.44 6.08
CA GLU A 101 -9.58 -4.45 7.08
C GLU A 101 -8.34 -5.06 7.72
N LYS A 102 -8.31 -5.17 9.06
CA LYS A 102 -7.25 -5.89 9.75
C LYS A 102 -7.40 -7.40 9.52
N ARG A 103 -6.27 -8.09 9.34
CA ARG A 103 -6.21 -9.54 9.05
C ARG A 103 -6.58 -10.44 10.24
N ASP A 104 -7.24 -9.91 11.25
CA ASP A 104 -7.58 -10.63 12.48
C ASP A 104 -8.88 -11.46 12.34
N GLY A 105 -9.49 -11.48 11.15
CA GLY A 105 -10.69 -12.26 10.84
C GLY A 105 -11.97 -11.73 11.50
N SER A 106 -11.86 -10.66 12.29
CA SER A 106 -13.01 -9.98 12.88
C SER A 106 -13.73 -9.14 11.83
N SER A 107 -15.04 -9.38 11.68
CA SER A 107 -15.88 -8.52 10.85
C SER A 107 -15.96 -7.15 11.51
N THR A 108 -15.16 -6.19 11.05
CA THR A 108 -15.29 -4.80 11.46
C THR A 108 -16.64 -4.30 10.93
N SER A 109 -17.46 -3.62 11.73
CA SER A 109 -18.66 -2.90 11.25
C SER A 109 -18.36 -1.44 10.92
N ASP A 110 -17.07 -1.10 10.84
CA ASP A 110 -16.60 0.26 10.63
C ASP A 110 -16.95 0.73 9.20
N PRO A 111 -17.75 1.81 9.04
CA PRO A 111 -18.19 2.29 7.73
C PRO A 111 -17.06 2.84 6.87
N TYR A 112 -15.90 3.17 7.45
CA TYR A 112 -14.74 3.66 6.71
C TYR A 112 -13.81 2.53 6.21
N VAL A 113 -14.07 1.27 6.56
CA VAL A 113 -13.28 0.12 6.06
C VAL A 113 -13.74 -0.29 4.66
N ALA A 114 -12.89 -0.05 3.67
CA ALA A 114 -13.14 -0.37 2.26
C ALA A 114 -12.27 -1.54 1.75
N PHE A 115 -12.57 -2.01 0.53
CA PHE A 115 -11.80 -3.02 -0.21
C PHE A 115 -11.53 -4.33 0.57
N ARG A 116 -12.52 -4.84 1.30
CA ARG A 116 -12.40 -6.08 2.09
C ARG A 116 -12.05 -7.27 1.21
N ARG A 117 -10.99 -7.99 1.57
CA ARG A 117 -10.58 -9.21 0.87
C ARG A 117 -11.31 -10.40 1.46
N ARG A 118 -12.53 -10.66 1.01
CA ARG A 118 -13.20 -11.94 1.32
C ARG A 118 -12.54 -13.03 0.49
N THR A 119 -12.08 -14.09 1.14
CA THR A 119 -11.68 -15.30 0.43
C THR A 119 -12.94 -15.89 -0.20
N GLU A 120 -12.98 -15.92 -1.53
CA GLU A 120 -13.96 -16.74 -2.22
C GLU A 120 -13.66 -18.20 -1.86
N LYS A 121 -14.66 -18.93 -1.39
CA LYS A 121 -14.49 -20.37 -1.15
C LYS A 121 -14.23 -21.03 -2.50
N MET A 122 -13.02 -21.55 -2.68
CA MET A 122 -12.69 -22.29 -3.88
C MET A 122 -13.57 -23.53 -3.95
N GLN A 123 -14.55 -23.53 -4.85
CA GLN A 123 -15.43 -24.67 -5.04
C GLN A 123 -14.66 -25.77 -5.77
N THR A 124 -14.45 -26.91 -5.11
CA THR A 124 -13.89 -28.08 -5.77
C THR A 124 -14.93 -28.71 -6.70
N ARG A 125 -14.47 -29.29 -7.82
CA ARG A 125 -15.37 -29.96 -8.77
C ARG A 125 -16.06 -31.15 -8.10
N LYS A 126 -17.35 -31.33 -8.36
CA LYS A 126 -18.11 -32.52 -7.93
C LYS A 126 -17.54 -33.75 -8.64
N VAL A 127 -17.20 -34.81 -7.87
CA VAL A 127 -16.73 -36.08 -8.44
C VAL A 127 -17.82 -36.66 -9.34
N ARG A 128 -17.50 -36.90 -10.61
CA ARG A 128 -18.31 -37.74 -11.49
C ARG A 128 -17.90 -39.19 -11.21
N VAL A 129 -18.76 -39.95 -10.55
CA VAL A 129 -18.60 -41.40 -10.46
C VAL A 129 -18.87 -41.95 -11.87
N ALA A 130 -17.89 -42.63 -12.47
CA ALA A 130 -18.10 -43.32 -13.74
C ALA A 130 -19.15 -44.43 -13.52
N PRO A 131 -20.15 -44.59 -14.41
CA PRO A 131 -21.12 -45.67 -14.28
C PRO A 131 -20.40 -47.01 -14.42
N GLY A 132 -20.39 -47.81 -13.34
CA GLY A 132 -19.78 -49.15 -13.30
C GLY A 132 -18.59 -49.31 -12.34
N GLY A 133 -18.10 -48.25 -11.69
CA GLY A 133 -17.09 -48.36 -10.64
C GLY A 133 -17.71 -48.79 -9.31
N VAL A 134 -17.33 -49.96 -8.81
CA VAL A 134 -17.76 -50.47 -7.49
C VAL A 134 -17.49 -49.40 -6.42
N PRO A 135 -18.47 -49.03 -5.57
CA PRO A 135 -18.25 -48.02 -4.56
C PRO A 135 -17.23 -48.55 -3.55
N ALA A 136 -16.02 -48.01 -3.58
CA ALA A 136 -15.07 -48.19 -2.48
C ALA A 136 -15.74 -47.66 -1.21
N ALA A 137 -15.93 -48.54 -0.23
CA ALA A 137 -16.54 -48.22 1.06
C ALA A 137 -15.82 -47.01 1.67
N ARG A 138 -16.52 -45.88 1.76
CA ARG A 138 -16.03 -44.71 2.49
C ARG A 138 -16.16 -45.02 3.99
N PRO A 139 -15.07 -44.95 4.79
CA PRO A 139 -15.23 -44.89 6.23
C PRO A 139 -15.97 -43.59 6.58
N ALA A 140 -17.05 -43.72 7.34
CA ALA A 140 -17.83 -42.58 7.80
C ALA A 140 -16.99 -41.73 8.77
N GLY A 141 -16.71 -40.48 8.41
CA GLY A 141 -16.38 -39.44 9.40
C GLY A 141 -15.09 -38.62 9.27
N GLY A 142 -14.28 -38.75 8.21
CA GLY A 142 -13.05 -37.95 8.07
C GLY A 142 -12.98 -37.12 6.79
N LEU A 143 -12.56 -35.85 6.89
CA LEU A 143 -12.23 -35.04 5.70
C LEU A 143 -10.95 -35.60 5.09
N SER A 144 -11.04 -36.20 3.91
CA SER A 144 -9.89 -36.75 3.20
C SER A 144 -9.46 -35.81 2.08
N PHE A 145 -8.19 -35.42 2.10
CA PHE A 145 -7.55 -34.62 1.04
C PHE A 145 -6.63 -35.52 0.22
N ILE A 146 -6.74 -35.43 -1.11
CA ILE A 146 -5.86 -36.13 -2.05
C ILE A 146 -4.86 -35.10 -2.59
N LEU A 147 -3.59 -35.24 -2.22
CA LEU A 147 -2.53 -34.44 -2.83
C LEU A 147 -2.25 -34.91 -4.26
N LYS A 148 -1.69 -34.01 -5.08
CA LYS A 148 -1.27 -34.30 -6.47
C LYS A 148 -0.26 -35.47 -6.58
N SER A 149 0.36 -35.88 -5.47
CA SER A 149 1.22 -37.06 -5.36
C SER A 149 0.46 -38.38 -5.17
N GLY A 150 -0.87 -38.36 -5.09
CA GLY A 150 -1.69 -39.54 -4.83
C GLY A 150 -1.75 -39.96 -3.35
N ALA A 151 -1.05 -39.25 -2.46
CA ALA A 151 -1.14 -39.48 -1.02
C ALA A 151 -2.50 -38.98 -0.49
N VAL A 152 -3.20 -39.85 0.23
CA VAL A 152 -4.46 -39.54 0.90
C VAL A 152 -4.18 -39.29 2.38
N ILE A 153 -4.50 -38.09 2.85
CA ILE A 153 -4.38 -37.73 4.27
C ILE A 153 -5.77 -37.71 4.88
N TYR A 154 -5.91 -38.38 6.03
CA TYR A 154 -7.10 -38.34 6.88
C TYR A 154 -6.83 -37.39 8.05
N ILE A 155 -7.70 -36.40 8.23
CA ILE A 155 -7.81 -35.60 9.46
C ILE A 155 -9.11 -35.92 10.18
#